data_AF-A0A1I4FTN7-F1
#
_entry.id   AF-A0A1I4FTN7-F1
#
_cell.length_a   1.000
_cell.length_b   1.000
_cell.length_c   1.000
_cell.angle_alpha   90.00
_cell.angle_beta   90.00
_cell.angle_gamma   90.00
#
_symmetry.space_group_name_H-M   'P 1'
#
loop_
_entity.id
_entity.type
_entity.pdbx_description
1 polymer ?
#
loop_
_entity_poly.entity_id
_entity_poly.type
_entity_poly.pdbx_seq_one_letter_code
_entity_poly.pdbx_strand_id
1 'polypeptide(L)'
;MYDEAIGLRTAADGCGMGGTDEGAAMGNYVARAEIEVDAPRRAVWQVLTTNGSRPEIMFGAEVVSEWRLGSPIVWRGEWQGKTFEDHGRVIELEDQQEPWRIVLTHYSPLSGLPDEPENYHTLRFELDEIPGGTRITLDQDNNPTREAAAHSQANWAQMLEGVKTVAERESR
;
A
#
# COMPACT_ATOMS: atom_id res chain seq x y z
N MET A 1 -8.55 10.70 15.10
CA MET A 1 -7.14 10.42 14.79
C MET A 1 -7.11 9.43 13.64
N TYR A 2 -7.41 9.91 12.43
CA TYR A 2 -6.74 9.38 11.25
C TYR A 2 -5.47 10.19 11.19
N ASP A 3 -4.38 9.47 11.38
CA ASP A 3 -3.07 9.97 11.71
C ASP A 3 -2.49 10.83 10.59
N GLU A 4 -1.58 11.73 10.95
CA GLU A 4 -0.92 12.74 10.11
C GLU A 4 0.00 12.16 9.00
N ALA A 5 -0.31 10.97 8.50
CA ALA A 5 0.50 10.24 7.53
C ALA A 5 0.25 10.67 6.07
N ILE A 6 -0.75 11.50 5.83
CA ILE A 6 -0.91 12.18 4.54
C ILE A 6 -0.71 13.67 4.76
N GLY A 7 0.51 14.12 4.49
CA GLY A 7 1.03 15.43 4.89
C GLY A 7 0.07 16.57 4.61
N LEU A 8 -0.57 17.06 5.68
CA LEU A 8 -1.19 18.36 5.73
C LEU A 8 -0.08 19.40 5.53
N ARG A 9 0.10 19.87 4.29
CA ARG A 9 0.72 21.18 4.06
C ARG A 9 -0.28 22.23 4.54
N THR A 10 -0.15 22.66 5.78
CA THR A 10 -0.77 23.89 6.27
C THR A 10 -0.13 25.06 5.52
N ALA A 11 -0.86 25.62 4.55
CA ALA A 11 -0.53 26.92 3.99
C ALA A 11 -0.77 27.97 5.10
N ALA A 12 0.33 28.51 5.65
CA ALA A 12 0.29 29.68 6.51
C ALA A 12 0.76 30.89 5.70
N ASP A 13 -0.18 31.81 5.44
CA ASP A 13 0.11 33.16 5.00
C ASP A 13 1.03 33.87 6.01
N GLY A 14 2.21 34.28 5.56
CA GLY A 14 3.18 35.01 6.35
C GLY A 14 4.17 35.75 5.44
N CYS A 15 3.89 37.01 5.17
CA CYS A 15 4.78 37.91 4.43
C CYS A 15 6.05 38.18 5.26
N GLY A 16 7.24 37.81 4.77
CA GLY A 16 8.51 38.06 5.47
C GLY A 16 9.76 37.52 4.78
N MET A 17 10.31 38.33 3.86
CA MET A 17 11.71 38.42 3.38
C MET A 17 12.74 37.33 3.76
N GLY A 18 13.29 36.67 2.74
CA GLY A 18 14.73 36.39 2.62
C GLY A 18 15.19 34.94 2.69
N GLY A 19 15.71 34.42 1.57
CA GLY A 19 16.80 33.44 1.58
C GLY A 19 16.48 32.01 1.11
N THR A 20 17.12 31.66 -0.01
CA THR A 20 17.55 30.32 -0.49
C THR A 20 16.53 29.32 -1.04
N ASP A 21 16.86 28.84 -2.25
CA ASP A 21 16.35 27.65 -2.93
C ASP A 21 16.00 26.50 -1.97
N GLU A 22 14.74 26.07 -1.98
CA GLU A 22 14.37 24.70 -1.61
C GLU A 22 13.35 24.20 -2.63
N GLY A 23 13.85 23.40 -3.57
CA GLY A 23 13.03 22.63 -4.48
C GLY A 23 12.02 21.78 -3.71
N ALA A 24 10.85 21.59 -4.30
CA ALA A 24 9.82 20.68 -3.81
C ALA A 24 10.46 19.36 -3.37
N ALA A 25 10.45 19.09 -2.06
CA ALA A 25 10.95 17.85 -1.50
C ALA A 25 10.03 16.70 -1.96
N MET A 26 10.41 16.07 -3.07
CA MET A 26 9.93 14.76 -3.49
C MET A 26 10.32 13.76 -2.39
N GLY A 27 9.34 13.06 -1.81
CA GLY A 27 9.56 12.19 -0.66
C GLY A 27 10.52 11.05 -0.99
N ASN A 28 11.68 10.99 -0.33
CA ASN A 28 12.72 10.00 -0.59
C ASN A 28 12.77 8.84 0.43
N TYR A 29 11.80 8.77 1.35
CA TYR A 29 11.78 7.71 2.36
C TYR A 29 10.90 6.53 1.91
N VAL A 30 11.43 5.32 2.07
CA VAL A 30 10.74 4.07 1.76
C VAL A 30 10.28 3.44 3.07
N ALA A 31 9.00 3.12 3.15
CA ALA A 31 8.43 2.29 4.21
C ALA A 31 8.54 0.82 3.79
N ARG A 32 9.12 -0.02 4.64
CA ARG A 32 9.31 -1.45 4.35
C ARG A 32 8.70 -2.31 5.45
N ALA A 33 7.80 -3.21 5.09
CA ALA A 33 7.21 -4.20 5.98
C ALA A 33 7.50 -5.61 5.46
N GLU A 34 7.75 -6.54 6.38
CA GLU A 34 8.04 -7.94 6.04
C GLU A 34 7.28 -8.87 6.99
N ILE A 35 6.83 -10.02 6.48
CA ILE A 35 6.23 -11.07 7.30
C ILE A 35 6.52 -12.46 6.72
N GLU A 36 6.68 -13.45 7.59
CA GLU A 36 6.73 -14.86 7.20
C GLU A 36 5.36 -15.51 7.39
N VAL A 37 4.93 -16.27 6.39
CA VAL A 37 3.61 -16.91 6.32
C VAL A 37 3.79 -18.41 6.16
N ASP A 38 3.16 -19.21 7.04
CA ASP A 38 3.12 -20.69 6.97
C ASP A 38 2.11 -21.16 5.92
N ALA A 39 2.34 -20.73 4.68
CA ALA A 39 1.51 -21.04 3.52
C ALA A 39 2.35 -21.08 2.24
N PRO A 40 1.99 -21.91 1.25
CA PRO A 40 2.63 -21.89 -0.06
C PRO A 40 2.48 -20.54 -0.75
N ARG A 41 3.49 -20.14 -1.53
CA ARG A 41 3.52 -18.86 -2.26
C ARG A 41 2.28 -18.62 -3.12
N ARG A 42 1.75 -19.69 -3.73
CA ARG A 42 0.49 -19.69 -4.50
C ARG A 42 -0.73 -19.27 -3.68
N ALA A 43 -0.83 -19.69 -2.42
CA ALA A 43 -1.95 -19.32 -1.54
C ALA A 43 -1.85 -17.85 -1.14
N VAL A 44 -0.64 -17.40 -0.78
CA VAL A 44 -0.36 -15.98 -0.50
C VAL A 44 -0.71 -15.11 -1.71
N TRP A 45 -0.27 -15.51 -2.90
CA TRP A 45 -0.60 -14.82 -4.14
C TRP A 45 -2.11 -14.71 -4.34
N GLN A 46 -2.85 -15.81 -4.18
CA GLN A 46 -4.31 -15.80 -4.31
C GLN A 46 -4.96 -14.82 -3.35
N VAL A 47 -4.53 -14.76 -2.08
CA VAL A 47 -5.06 -13.80 -1.11
C VAL A 47 -4.81 -12.36 -1.56
N LEU A 48 -3.60 -12.05 -2.03
CA LEU A 48 -3.23 -10.71 -2.49
C LEU A 48 -3.96 -10.29 -3.78
N THR A 49 -4.28 -11.23 -4.67
CA THR A 49 -4.92 -10.96 -5.97
C THR A 49 -6.39 -11.37 -6.03
N THR A 50 -7.10 -11.44 -4.90
CA THR A 50 -8.54 -11.74 -4.85
C THR A 50 -9.35 -10.45 -4.71
N ASN A 51 -10.40 -10.33 -5.51
CA ASN A 51 -11.39 -9.25 -5.36
C ASN A 51 -12.36 -9.52 -4.20
N GLY A 52 -13.00 -8.45 -3.73
CA GLY A 52 -13.96 -8.48 -2.65
C GLY A 52 -13.38 -7.95 -1.34
N SER A 53 -14.20 -7.91 -0.30
CA SER A 53 -13.82 -7.48 1.04
C SER A 53 -13.31 -8.65 1.86
N ARG A 54 -12.12 -8.53 2.45
CA ARG A 54 -11.60 -9.46 3.46
C ARG A 54 -11.47 -8.69 4.78
N PRO A 55 -12.32 -8.92 5.80
CA PRO A 55 -12.30 -8.16 7.05
C PRO A 55 -10.94 -8.07 7.73
N GLU A 56 -10.12 -9.09 7.54
CA GLU A 56 -8.78 -9.20 8.10
C GLU A 56 -7.75 -8.29 7.39
N ILE A 57 -8.02 -7.81 6.17
CA ILE A 57 -7.06 -7.09 5.32
C ILE A 57 -7.57 -5.67 5.05
N MET A 58 -6.70 -4.67 5.24
CA MET A 58 -6.97 -3.25 4.95
C MET A 58 -8.34 -2.77 5.48
N PHE A 59 -8.63 -3.05 6.75
CA PHE A 59 -9.88 -2.64 7.41
C PHE A 59 -11.16 -3.18 6.73
N GLY A 60 -11.07 -4.27 5.98
CA GLY A 60 -12.20 -4.83 5.24
C GLY A 60 -12.52 -4.10 3.95
N ALA A 61 -11.59 -3.30 3.42
CA ALA A 61 -11.76 -2.66 2.12
C ALA A 61 -12.06 -3.71 1.04
N GLU A 62 -13.06 -3.42 0.21
CA GLU A 62 -13.38 -4.16 -0.99
C GLU A 62 -12.36 -3.82 -2.08
N VAL A 63 -11.62 -4.83 -2.54
CA VAL A 63 -10.71 -4.72 -3.68
C VAL A 63 -11.45 -5.03 -4.96
N VAL A 64 -11.35 -4.15 -5.95
CA VAL A 64 -11.90 -4.34 -7.29
C VAL A 64 -10.81 -4.10 -8.32
N SER A 65 -10.38 -5.16 -9.00
CA SER A 65 -9.39 -5.12 -10.08
C SER A 65 -9.61 -6.25 -11.08
N GLU A 66 -9.24 -6.04 -12.34
CA GLU A 66 -9.14 -7.16 -13.29
C GLU A 66 -7.90 -8.03 -13.05
N TRP A 67 -6.96 -7.54 -12.22
CA TRP A 67 -5.64 -8.16 -12.00
C TRP A 67 -4.93 -8.47 -13.32
N ARG A 68 -4.81 -7.44 -14.16
CA ARG A 68 -4.06 -7.49 -15.42
C ARG A 68 -3.07 -6.34 -15.45
N LEU A 69 -1.96 -6.52 -16.15
CA LEU A 69 -0.99 -5.45 -16.36
C LEU A 69 -1.69 -4.21 -16.95
N GLY A 70 -1.54 -3.06 -16.29
CA GLY A 70 -2.15 -1.78 -16.64
C GLY A 70 -3.61 -1.59 -16.19
N SER A 71 -4.27 -2.62 -15.64
CA SER A 71 -5.66 -2.51 -15.19
C SER A 71 -5.78 -1.57 -13.99
N PRO A 72 -6.90 -0.84 -13.86
CA PRO A 72 -7.19 -0.10 -12.64
C PRO A 72 -7.39 -1.07 -11.47
N ILE A 73 -7.03 -0.59 -10.28
CA ILE A 73 -7.37 -1.21 -9.00
C ILE A 73 -8.03 -0.17 -8.12
N VAL A 74 -9.08 -0.56 -7.42
CA VAL A 74 -9.85 0.30 -6.52
C VAL A 74 -9.98 -0.40 -5.17
N TRP A 75 -9.77 0.36 -4.10
CA TRP A 75 -10.01 -0.06 -2.72
C TRP A 75 -11.14 0.78 -2.14
N ARG A 76 -12.27 0.16 -1.86
CA ARG A 76 -13.46 0.84 -1.33
C ARG A 76 -13.71 0.40 0.10
N GLY A 77 -13.93 1.33 1.01
CA GLY A 77 -14.24 0.97 2.38
C GLY A 77 -15.04 2.03 3.09
N GLU A 78 -15.43 1.71 4.32
CA GLU A 78 -16.00 2.67 5.25
C GLU A 78 -15.12 2.72 6.49
N TRP A 79 -14.76 3.94 6.90
CA TRP A 79 -14.07 4.15 8.15
C TRP A 79 -14.66 5.30 8.93
N GLN A 80 -14.95 5.06 10.22
CA GLN A 80 -15.56 6.04 11.12
C GLN A 80 -16.81 6.71 10.50
N GLY A 81 -17.60 5.96 9.73
CA GLY A 81 -18.81 6.45 9.06
C GLY A 81 -18.56 7.23 7.77
N LYS A 82 -17.31 7.32 7.27
CA LYS A 82 -16.96 7.94 6.00
C LYS A 82 -16.54 6.89 5.00
N THR A 83 -17.17 6.88 3.82
CA THR A 83 -16.73 6.05 2.72
C THR A 83 -15.45 6.63 2.10
N PHE A 84 -14.50 5.77 1.80
CA PHE A 84 -13.30 6.11 1.05
C PHE A 84 -13.19 5.22 -0.18
N GLU A 85 -12.61 5.77 -1.23
CA GLU A 85 -12.31 5.07 -2.48
C GLU A 85 -10.90 5.46 -2.87
N ASP A 86 -9.94 4.61 -2.55
CA ASP A 86 -8.57 4.74 -3.04
C ASP A 86 -8.47 4.07 -4.40
N HIS A 87 -7.59 4.56 -5.27
CA HIS A 87 -7.43 4.01 -6.60
C HIS A 87 -5.98 3.98 -7.04
N GLY A 88 -5.72 3.18 -8.07
CA GLY A 88 -4.40 2.99 -8.63
C GLY A 88 -4.42 2.12 -9.87
N ARG A 89 -3.24 1.63 -10.24
CA ARG A 89 -3.04 0.77 -11.40
C ARG A 89 -2.07 -0.36 -11.09
N VAL A 90 -2.29 -1.51 -11.72
CA VAL A 90 -1.34 -2.61 -11.74
C VAL A 90 -0.20 -2.26 -12.70
N ILE A 91 1.01 -2.08 -12.18
CA ILE A 91 2.20 -1.70 -12.94
C ILE A 91 3.07 -2.90 -13.30
N GLU A 92 3.14 -3.89 -12.41
CA GLU A 92 3.78 -5.19 -12.68
C GLU A 92 2.95 -6.29 -12.02
N LEU A 93 2.84 -7.43 -12.71
CA LEU A 93 2.13 -8.59 -12.21
C LEU A 93 2.81 -9.85 -12.76
N GLU A 94 3.71 -10.43 -11.99
CA GLU A 94 4.42 -11.66 -12.35
C GLU A 94 3.54 -12.86 -11.98
N ASP A 95 2.47 -13.10 -12.75
CA ASP A 95 1.41 -14.09 -12.49
C ASP A 95 1.64 -15.46 -13.16
N GLN A 96 2.89 -15.74 -13.56
CA GLN A 96 3.25 -16.98 -14.23
C GLN A 96 3.13 -18.20 -13.28
N GLN A 97 3.71 -19.34 -13.70
CA GLN A 97 3.57 -20.60 -12.99
C GLN A 97 4.02 -20.51 -11.52
N GLU A 98 5.02 -19.66 -11.26
CA GLU A 98 5.58 -19.33 -9.96
C GLU A 98 5.47 -17.83 -9.69
N PRO A 99 4.32 -17.37 -9.18
CA PRO A 99 4.07 -15.94 -9.11
C PRO A 99 4.74 -15.34 -7.87
N TRP A 100 5.43 -14.21 -8.04
CA TRP A 100 6.37 -13.71 -7.01
C TRP A 100 6.40 -12.20 -6.83
N ARG A 101 5.84 -11.42 -7.75
CA ARG A 101 5.90 -9.95 -7.69
C ARG A 101 4.62 -9.26 -8.13
N ILE A 102 4.21 -8.25 -7.37
CA ILE A 102 3.12 -7.34 -7.69
C ILE A 102 3.60 -5.91 -7.47
N VAL A 103 3.46 -5.04 -8.46
CA VAL A 103 3.73 -3.61 -8.30
C VAL A 103 2.47 -2.83 -8.66
N LEU A 104 2.03 -1.97 -7.74
CA LEU A 104 0.80 -1.19 -7.88
C LEU A 104 1.11 0.29 -7.64
N THR A 105 0.38 1.18 -8.29
CA THR A 105 0.24 2.54 -7.77
C THR A 105 -0.92 2.60 -6.79
N HIS A 106 -0.84 3.52 -5.84
CA HIS A 106 -1.88 3.79 -4.84
C HIS A 106 -1.99 5.30 -4.64
N TYR A 107 -3.21 5.80 -4.72
CA TYR A 107 -3.58 7.17 -4.41
C TYR A 107 -4.82 7.16 -3.52
N SER A 108 -4.79 7.99 -2.47
CA SER A 108 -5.94 8.19 -1.60
C SER A 108 -6.47 9.62 -1.73
N PRO A 109 -7.75 9.81 -2.09
CA PRO A 109 -8.39 11.13 -2.06
C PRO A 109 -8.44 11.75 -0.65
N LEU A 110 -8.32 10.93 0.40
CA LEU A 110 -8.26 11.41 1.78
C LEU A 110 -6.98 12.21 2.07
N SER A 111 -5.99 12.17 1.17
CA SER A 111 -4.80 13.01 1.20
C SER A 111 -5.11 14.50 1.14
N GLY A 112 -6.22 14.89 0.50
CA GLY A 112 -6.51 16.28 0.13
C GLY A 112 -5.59 16.85 -0.94
N LEU A 113 -4.71 16.04 -1.53
CA LEU A 113 -3.83 16.43 -2.63
C LEU A 113 -4.55 16.26 -3.98
N PRO A 114 -4.11 16.94 -5.05
CA PRO A 114 -4.65 16.71 -6.38
C PRO A 114 -4.30 15.30 -6.88
N ASP A 115 -5.17 14.73 -7.70
CA ASP A 115 -4.92 13.44 -8.37
C ASP A 115 -3.92 13.63 -9.52
N GLU A 116 -2.65 13.76 -9.14
CA GLU A 116 -1.50 13.97 -10.01
C GLU A 116 -0.44 12.89 -9.75
N PRO A 117 0.31 12.44 -10.76
CA PRO A 117 1.28 11.34 -10.63
C PRO A 117 2.27 11.48 -9.47
N GLU A 118 2.63 12.71 -9.11
CA GLU A 118 3.53 13.06 -8.02
C GLU A 118 2.98 12.71 -6.64
N ASN A 119 1.66 12.55 -6.51
CA ASN A 119 0.96 12.24 -5.25
C ASN A 119 0.64 10.76 -5.10
N TYR A 120 1.10 9.91 -6.02
CA TYR A 120 0.94 8.47 -5.93
C TYR A 120 2.09 7.85 -5.14
N HIS A 121 1.77 6.78 -4.42
CA HIS A 121 2.74 5.85 -3.88
C HIS A 121 2.85 4.65 -4.82
N THR A 122 4.04 4.06 -4.90
CA THR A 122 4.24 2.76 -5.53
C THR A 122 4.40 1.70 -4.46
N LEU A 123 3.48 0.73 -4.44
CA LEU A 123 3.50 -0.45 -3.60
C LEU A 123 4.19 -1.60 -4.35
N ARG A 124 5.24 -2.17 -3.76
CA ARG A 124 6.00 -3.28 -4.34
C ARG A 124 5.93 -4.47 -3.40
N PHE A 125 5.24 -5.52 -3.83
CA PHE A 125 5.16 -6.79 -3.14
C PHE A 125 6.13 -7.79 -3.78
N GLU A 126 6.93 -8.45 -2.95
CA GLU A 126 7.78 -9.58 -3.33
C GLU A 126 7.47 -10.78 -2.45
N LEU A 127 7.33 -11.97 -3.07
CA LEU A 127 7.04 -13.24 -2.42
C LEU A 127 8.21 -14.20 -2.63
N ASP A 128 9.00 -14.38 -1.57
CA ASP A 128 10.11 -15.35 -1.56
C ASP A 128 9.64 -16.68 -0.96
N GLU A 129 9.94 -17.79 -1.61
CA GLU A 129 9.78 -19.10 -0.98
C GLU A 129 10.85 -19.31 0.09
N ILE A 130 10.41 -19.73 1.27
CA ILE A 130 11.27 -20.06 2.41
C ILE A 130 10.95 -21.46 2.90
N PRO A 131 11.86 -22.13 3.65
CA PRO A 131 11.54 -23.42 4.24
C PRO A 131 10.28 -23.32 5.12
N GLY A 132 9.24 -24.06 4.75
CA GLY A 132 7.97 -24.07 5.49
C GLY A 132 6.97 -22.98 5.09
N GLY A 133 7.24 -22.13 4.09
CA GLY A 133 6.24 -21.12 3.71
C GLY A 133 6.74 -20.06 2.74
N THR A 134 6.24 -18.84 2.93
CA THR A 134 6.51 -17.70 2.06
C THR A 134 6.85 -16.47 2.90
N ARG A 135 7.91 -15.75 2.52
CA ARG A 135 8.16 -14.41 3.05
C ARG A 135 7.56 -13.38 2.11
N ILE A 136 6.75 -12.48 2.67
CA ILE A 136 6.21 -11.33 1.96
C ILE A 136 7.04 -10.11 2.34
N THR A 137 7.48 -9.37 1.34
CA THR A 137 8.08 -8.04 1.49
C THR A 137 7.15 -7.03 0.83
N LEU A 138 6.86 -5.92 1.52
CA LEU A 138 6.13 -4.78 0.97
C LEU A 138 6.96 -3.50 1.16
N ASP A 139 7.33 -2.87 0.05
CA ASP A 139 7.91 -1.53 0.03
C ASP A 139 6.90 -0.50 -0.50
N GLN A 140 6.79 0.65 0.17
CA GLN A 140 6.04 1.83 -0.27
C GLN A 140 6.99 3.03 -0.36
N ASP A 141 7.06 3.66 -1.53
CA ASP A 141 7.85 4.89 -1.73
C ASP A 141 7.03 6.18 -1.51
N ASN A 142 7.67 7.31 -1.85
CA ASN A 142 7.08 8.66 -1.84
C ASN A 142 6.59 9.11 -0.45
N ASN A 143 7.31 8.76 0.62
CA ASN A 143 7.03 9.30 1.95
C ASN A 143 7.79 10.62 2.16
N PRO A 144 7.12 11.71 2.58
CA PRO A 144 7.74 13.03 2.72
C PRO A 144 8.72 13.11 3.90
N THR A 145 8.51 12.29 4.94
CA THR A 145 9.33 12.29 6.17
C THR A 145 9.61 10.87 6.66
N ARG A 146 10.55 10.73 7.60
CA ARG A 146 10.87 9.43 8.23
C ARG A 146 9.71 8.94 9.09
N GLU A 147 9.03 9.87 9.75
CA GLU A 147 7.87 9.62 10.61
C GLU A 147 6.70 9.10 9.76
N ALA A 148 6.46 9.70 8.59
CA ALA A 148 5.46 9.22 7.63
C ALA A 148 5.81 7.80 7.15
N ALA A 149 7.07 7.54 6.78
CA ALA A 149 7.51 6.20 6.39
C ALA A 149 7.34 5.17 7.51
N ALA A 150 7.65 5.52 8.76
CA ALA A 150 7.46 4.64 9.92
C ALA A 150 5.98 4.34 10.19
N HIS A 151 5.11 5.35 10.04
CA HIS A 151 3.68 5.18 10.18
C HIS A 151 3.12 4.27 9.06
N SER A 152 3.49 4.52 7.80
CA SER A 152 3.13 3.65 6.68
C SER A 152 3.63 2.22 6.90
N GLN A 153 4.86 2.04 7.37
CA GLN A 153 5.40 0.71 7.70
C GLN A 153 4.52 -0.01 8.73
N ALA A 154 4.07 0.67 9.78
CA ALA A 154 3.20 0.07 10.80
C ALA A 154 1.83 -0.36 10.21
N ASN A 155 1.24 0.48 9.36
CA ASN A 155 -0.02 0.16 8.67
C ASN A 155 0.14 -1.05 7.75
N TRP A 156 1.23 -1.10 6.98
CA TRP A 156 1.53 -2.23 6.09
C TRP A 156 1.82 -3.51 6.84
N ALA A 157 2.53 -3.45 7.97
CA ALA A 157 2.74 -4.60 8.83
C ALA A 157 1.40 -5.18 9.33
N GLN A 158 0.46 -4.32 9.76
CA GLN A 158 -0.86 -4.78 10.18
C GLN A 158 -1.66 -5.42 9.02
N MET A 159 -1.59 -4.84 7.82
CA MET A 159 -2.22 -5.41 6.63
C MET A 159 -1.64 -6.80 6.31
N LEU A 160 -0.31 -6.96 6.40
CA LEU A 160 0.38 -8.22 6.16
C LEU A 160 0.03 -9.30 7.19
N GLU A 161 -0.22 -8.94 8.47
CA GLU A 161 -0.77 -9.87 9.47
C GLU A 161 -2.15 -10.41 9.06
N GLY A 162 -2.98 -9.57 8.46
CA GLY A 162 -4.25 -9.97 7.86
C GLY A 162 -4.08 -10.97 6.72
N VAL A 163 -3.15 -10.69 5.80
CA VAL A 163 -2.81 -11.59 4.69
C VAL A 163 -2.32 -12.93 5.22
N LYS A 164 -1.41 -12.94 6.20
CA LYS A 164 -0.91 -14.14 6.88
C LYS A 164 -2.05 -14.97 7.44
N THR A 165 -2.90 -14.35 8.25
CA THR A 165 -4.05 -15.02 8.89
C THR A 165 -4.92 -15.75 7.87
N VAL A 166 -5.22 -15.09 6.75
CA VAL A 166 -6.10 -15.68 5.74
C VAL A 166 -5.40 -16.74 4.90
N ALA A 167 -4.15 -16.49 4.48
CA ALA A 167 -3.38 -17.45 3.68
C ALA A 167 -3.11 -18.76 4.43
N GLU A 168 -2.76 -18.68 5.73
CA GLU A 168 -2.55 -19.85 6.58
C GLU A 168 -3.87 -20.59 6.86
N ARG A 169 -5.01 -19.88 6.93
CA ARG A 169 -6.32 -20.51 7.08
C ARG A 169 -6.75 -21.27 5.83
N GLU A 170 -6.53 -20.69 4.65
CA GLU A 170 -6.91 -21.29 3.35
C GLU A 170 -5.99 -22.45 2.95
N SER A 171 -4.81 -22.56 3.57
CA SER A 171 -3.82 -23.62 3.30
C SER A 171 -3.91 -24.84 4.23
N ARG A 172 -4.87 -24.86 5.16
CA ARG A 172 -5.08 -25.94 6.14
C ARG A 172 -6.03 -27.03 5.65
#